data_AF-A8R0J2-F1
#
_entry.id   AF-A8R0J2-F1
#
_cell.length_a   1.000
_cell.length_b   1.000
_cell.length_c   1.000
_cell.angle_alpha   90.00
_cell.angle_beta   90.00
_cell.angle_gamma   90.00
#
_symmetry.space_group_name_H-M   'P 1'
#
loop_
_entity.id
_entity.type
_entity.pdbx_description
1 polymer ?
#
loop_
_entity_poly.entity_id
_entity_poly.type
_entity_poly.pdbx_seq_one_letter_code
_entity_poly.pdbx_strand_id
1 'polypeptide(L)'
;MTEIPDTWCPIALPHVETADGEILFMGRRITGSGRTAGEDAGLLARCDGARPLTAFPAADRAVLDGWLRDGVVVMAPAPARAAPGTAAAPEAPEPPRPAGTPETPEASGGPGATAAPGTPDPSGGPAIPGTPVIVSPHPDDAALAVGGTVAREGGRFLDVFSEETWTKDPYYAERPAQTRRLLLAEETVAARVLGAEVELLGFTDAADRELRRDRFFADKPWSDGFAREEPELFEAVTERLAPLLAGTAPVYAPLGVGGHVDHLACRDAVVALARTGRIDPGRLRFYEDQPYSLFSSAEETARRLGPWLELAGLGPLDPELRPVDGTAALAKREALKAYRIQVRRGIIHRIGRHDMHLASQSSQSGSPAAERLWRLRG
;
A
#
# COMPACT_ATOMS: atom_id res chain seq x y z
N MET A 1 -3.83 20.60 11.87
CA MET A 1 -3.05 19.42 11.48
C MET A 1 -2.83 18.62 12.73
N THR A 2 -3.11 17.32 12.73
CA THR A 2 -2.74 16.43 13.84
C THR A 2 -1.22 16.54 14.03
N GLU A 3 -0.78 16.89 15.24
CA GLU A 3 0.63 16.87 15.59
C GLU A 3 1.12 15.42 15.58
N ILE A 4 2.38 15.21 15.15
CA ILE A 4 2.97 13.87 15.16
C ILE A 4 3.21 13.49 16.63
N PRO A 5 2.69 12.34 17.10
CA PRO A 5 2.91 11.92 18.47
C PRO A 5 4.40 11.71 18.75
N ASP A 6 4.85 12.14 19.91
CA ASP A 6 6.23 11.95 20.37
C ASP A 6 6.56 10.48 20.70
N THR A 7 5.54 9.62 20.71
CA THR A 7 5.63 8.15 20.76
C THR A 7 6.03 7.53 19.43
N TRP A 8 6.05 8.29 18.33
CA TRP A 8 6.48 7.80 17.02
C TRP A 8 7.99 7.73 16.92
N CYS A 9 8.48 6.81 16.10
CA CYS A 9 9.90 6.53 15.91
C CYS A 9 10.41 7.20 14.63
N PRO A 10 11.51 7.97 14.68
CA PRO A 10 12.12 8.53 13.48
C PRO A 10 12.78 7.43 12.63
N ILE A 11 12.62 7.51 11.32
CA ILE A 11 13.28 6.66 10.32
C ILE A 11 14.06 7.57 9.36
N ALA A 12 15.36 7.37 9.24
CA ALA A 12 16.20 8.02 8.25
C ALA A 12 15.86 7.54 6.84
N LEU A 13 15.75 8.48 5.90
CA LEU A 13 15.50 8.15 4.51
C LEU A 13 16.77 7.65 3.81
N PRO A 14 16.65 6.77 2.80
CA PRO A 14 17.78 6.08 2.17
C PRO A 14 18.64 6.98 1.28
N HIS A 15 18.24 8.24 1.07
CA HIS A 15 18.95 9.23 0.23
C HIS A 15 20.10 9.91 0.95
N VAL A 16 20.35 9.56 2.21
CA VAL A 16 21.45 10.12 2.99
C VAL A 16 22.75 9.44 2.60
N GLU A 17 23.72 10.25 2.19
CA GLU A 17 25.06 9.83 1.78
C GLU A 17 26.10 10.53 2.66
N THR A 18 27.28 9.92 2.83
CA THR A 18 28.42 10.56 3.48
C THR A 18 29.55 10.72 2.47
N ALA A 19 30.02 11.95 2.28
CA ALA A 19 31.11 12.27 1.35
C ALA A 19 31.98 13.39 1.94
N ASP A 20 33.31 13.22 1.92
CA ASP A 20 34.29 14.21 2.40
C ASP A 20 34.04 14.74 3.82
N GLY A 21 33.54 13.88 4.71
CA GLY A 21 33.21 14.26 6.08
C GLY A 21 31.96 15.14 6.19
N GLU A 22 31.09 15.12 5.16
CA GLU A 22 29.81 15.82 5.12
C GLU A 22 28.67 14.83 4.92
N ILE A 23 27.48 15.21 5.39
CA ILE A 23 26.25 14.46 5.16
C ILE A 23 25.47 15.15 4.05
N LEU A 24 25.18 14.39 3.01
CA LEU A 24 24.40 14.82 1.86
C LEU A 24 23.03 14.15 1.89
N PHE A 25 22.01 14.89 1.50
CA PHE A 25 20.68 14.35 1.24
C PHE A 25 20.26 14.79 -0.16
N MET A 26 20.03 13.81 -1.04
CA MET A 26 19.73 14.06 -2.45
C MET A 26 20.78 14.97 -3.12
N GLY A 27 22.06 14.68 -2.88
CA GLY A 27 23.21 15.44 -3.42
C GLY A 27 23.44 16.82 -2.80
N ARG A 28 22.66 17.22 -1.77
CA ARG A 28 22.78 18.53 -1.11
C ARG A 28 23.26 18.37 0.32
N ARG A 29 24.22 19.21 0.72
CA ARG A 29 24.69 19.26 2.11
C ARG A 29 23.53 19.60 3.05
N ILE A 30 23.37 18.80 4.11
CA ILE A 30 22.46 19.13 5.20
C ILE A 30 23.22 20.03 6.18
N THR A 31 22.94 21.33 6.16
CA THR A 31 23.47 22.29 7.13
C THR A 31 22.43 22.52 8.22
N GLY A 32 22.69 22.21 9.49
CA GLY A 32 21.67 22.55 10.49
C GLY A 32 21.91 22.24 11.96
N SER A 33 22.89 21.41 12.33
CA SER A 33 23.00 20.96 13.72
C SER A 33 24.04 21.71 14.55
N GLY A 34 24.99 22.42 13.91
CA GLY A 34 26.20 22.91 14.59
C GLY A 34 27.10 21.80 15.12
N ARG A 35 26.79 20.54 14.78
CA ARG A 35 27.51 19.33 15.17
C ARG A 35 28.55 18.95 14.14
N THR A 36 29.45 18.08 14.55
CA THR A 36 30.35 17.38 13.62
C THR A 36 29.55 16.37 12.78
N ALA A 37 30.02 16.07 11.57
CA ALA A 37 29.37 15.06 10.74
C ALA A 37 29.34 13.67 11.38
N GLY A 38 30.31 13.33 12.24
CA GLY A 38 30.30 12.07 12.99
C GLY A 38 29.16 11.98 14.00
N GLU A 39 28.83 13.08 14.67
CA GLU A 39 27.70 13.14 15.61
C GLU A 39 26.36 13.04 14.88
N ASP A 40 26.22 13.71 13.74
CA ASP A 40 25.00 13.63 12.92
C ASP A 40 24.83 12.24 12.29
N ALA A 41 25.91 11.62 11.80
CA ALA A 41 25.87 10.25 11.30
C ALA A 41 25.48 9.25 12.41
N GLY A 42 26.00 9.43 13.63
CA GLY A 42 25.61 8.65 14.79
C GLY A 42 24.14 8.84 15.19
N LEU A 43 23.60 10.05 15.05
CA LEU A 43 22.19 10.30 15.29
C LEU A 43 21.30 9.67 14.21
N LEU A 44 21.64 9.81 12.93
CA LEU A 44 20.93 9.18 11.80
C LEU A 44 20.88 7.66 11.94
N ALA A 45 21.99 7.03 12.32
CA ALA A 45 22.05 5.58 12.52
C ALA A 45 21.09 5.06 13.61
N ARG A 46 20.69 5.93 14.56
CA ARG A 46 19.68 5.60 15.58
C ARG A 46 18.25 5.93 15.15
N CYS A 47 18.07 6.61 14.02
CA CYS A 47 16.77 6.84 13.40
C CYS A 47 16.40 5.64 12.54
N ASP A 48 16.32 4.47 13.16
CA ASP A 48 16.06 3.20 12.52
C ASP A 48 14.62 2.75 12.73
N GLY A 49 13.73 3.63 13.22
CA GLY A 49 12.34 3.32 13.55
C GLY A 49 12.12 2.44 14.79
N ALA A 50 13.16 2.12 15.57
CA ALA A 50 13.03 1.23 16.73
C ALA A 50 12.76 1.97 18.05
N ARG A 51 13.06 3.27 18.12
CA ARG A 51 12.97 4.06 19.35
C ARG A 51 12.02 5.26 19.18
N PRO A 52 11.13 5.52 20.14
CA PRO A 52 10.26 6.69 20.09
C PRO A 52 11.07 7.98 20.22
N LEU A 53 10.55 9.08 19.66
CA LEU A 53 11.20 10.40 19.70
C LEU A 53 11.49 10.86 21.14
N THR A 54 10.60 10.57 22.08
CA THR A 54 10.79 10.84 23.52
C THR A 54 12.03 10.19 24.13
N ALA A 55 12.51 9.08 23.55
CA ALA A 55 13.71 8.39 24.03
C ALA A 55 15.02 9.06 23.57
N PHE A 56 14.97 10.10 22.74
CA PHE A 56 16.16 10.85 22.32
C PHE A 56 16.41 12.03 23.28
N PRO A 57 17.68 12.37 23.58
CA PRO A 57 18.04 13.60 24.31
C PRO A 57 17.40 14.86 23.71
N ALA A 58 17.12 15.88 24.53
CA ALA A 58 16.46 17.11 24.06
C ALA A 58 17.23 17.81 22.92
N ALA A 59 18.56 17.82 22.99
CA ALA A 59 19.41 18.37 21.93
C ALA A 59 19.31 17.57 20.62
N ASP A 60 19.11 16.25 20.69
CA ASP A 60 18.91 15.40 19.51
C ASP A 60 17.53 15.64 18.91
N ARG A 61 16.48 15.76 19.73
CA ARG A 61 15.13 16.05 19.25
C ARG A 61 15.05 17.34 18.45
N ALA A 62 15.73 18.40 18.90
CA ALA A 62 15.79 19.67 18.16
C ALA A 62 16.41 19.53 16.75
N VAL A 63 17.41 18.64 16.59
CA VAL A 63 18.00 18.32 15.29
C VAL A 63 17.03 17.49 14.44
N LEU A 64 16.40 16.48 15.04
CA LEU A 64 15.40 15.65 14.38
C LEU A 64 14.20 16.46 13.88
N ASP A 65 13.75 17.47 14.63
CA ASP A 65 12.69 18.38 14.19
C ASP A 65 13.11 19.19 12.94
N GLY A 66 14.39 19.58 12.85
CA GLY A 66 14.97 20.17 11.65
C GLY A 66 14.93 19.19 10.47
N TRP A 67 15.49 18.00 10.66
CA TRP A 67 15.52 16.93 9.66
C TRP A 67 14.15 16.49 9.18
N LEU A 68 13.15 16.46 10.06
CA LEU A 68 11.77 16.15 9.71
C LEU A 68 11.15 17.23 8.80
N ARG A 69 11.49 18.51 9.02
CA ARG A 69 11.05 19.61 8.15
C ARG A 69 11.72 19.57 6.79
N ASP A 70 13.00 19.17 6.76
CA ASP A 70 13.80 19.06 5.54
C ASP A 70 13.53 17.75 4.78
N GLY A 71 12.86 16.80 5.41
CA GLY A 71 12.50 15.50 4.85
C GLY A 71 13.63 14.49 4.85
N VAL A 72 14.61 14.64 5.73
CA VAL A 72 15.73 13.70 5.93
C VAL A 72 15.29 12.47 6.72
N VAL A 73 14.33 12.67 7.62
CA VAL A 73 13.67 11.61 8.40
C VAL A 73 12.17 11.67 8.19
N VAL A 74 11.51 10.52 8.31
CA VAL A 74 10.05 10.40 8.48
C VAL A 74 9.74 9.83 9.85
N MET A 75 8.48 9.93 10.26
CA MET A 75 8.03 9.38 11.55
C MET A 75 7.14 8.17 11.29
N ALA A 76 7.38 7.07 12.01
CA ALA A 76 6.55 5.88 11.98
C ALA A 76 5.87 5.66 13.34
N PRO A 77 4.64 5.14 13.38
CA PRO A 77 4.08 4.58 14.60
C PRO A 77 5.07 3.57 15.22
N ALA A 78 5.13 3.52 16.56
CA ALA A 78 5.94 2.51 17.22
C ALA A 78 5.50 1.12 16.75
N PRO A 79 6.43 0.21 16.43
CA PRO A 79 6.07 -1.14 16.01
C PRO A 79 5.17 -1.75 17.08
N ALA A 80 4.04 -2.33 16.67
CA ALA A 80 3.18 -3.06 17.58
C ALA A 80 4.06 -4.05 18.32
N ARG A 81 4.09 -3.97 19.66
CA ARG A 81 4.81 -4.97 20.46
C ARG A 81 4.25 -6.31 20.02
N ALA A 82 5.12 -7.19 19.51
CA ALA A 82 4.74 -8.57 19.28
C ALA A 82 4.04 -9.04 20.57
N ALA A 83 2.78 -9.45 20.45
CA ALA A 83 2.05 -9.97 21.60
C ALA A 83 2.95 -11.05 22.23
N PRO A 84 3.25 -10.98 23.54
CA PRO A 84 4.03 -12.01 24.19
C PRO A 84 3.23 -13.32 24.12
N GLY A 85 3.47 -14.15 23.09
CA GLY A 85 2.65 -15.36 22.90
C GLY A 85 2.72 -16.13 21.58
N THR A 86 3.56 -15.77 20.59
CA THR A 86 3.71 -16.58 19.36
C THR A 86 5.14 -16.96 19.02
N ALA A 87 6.02 -17.04 20.02
CA ALA A 87 7.15 -17.97 19.89
C ALA A 87 6.55 -19.37 19.98
N ALA A 88 6.40 -20.04 18.83
CA ALA A 88 6.14 -21.48 18.82
C ALA A 88 7.23 -22.12 19.69
N ALA A 89 6.81 -22.70 20.82
CA ALA A 89 7.68 -23.59 21.57
C ALA A 89 8.15 -24.69 20.59
N PRO A 90 9.43 -25.10 20.63
CA PRO A 90 9.88 -26.21 19.81
C PRO A 90 8.98 -27.41 20.10
N GLU A 91 8.35 -27.94 19.05
CA GLU A 91 7.49 -29.12 19.12
C GLU A 91 8.24 -30.22 19.87
N ALA A 92 7.70 -30.61 21.02
CA ALA A 92 8.10 -31.85 21.67
C ALA A 92 7.69 -33.02 20.76
N PRO A 93 8.53 -34.06 20.61
CA PRO A 93 8.22 -35.19 19.73
C PRO A 93 6.92 -35.88 20.16
N GLU A 94 6.03 -36.07 19.18
CA GLU A 94 4.70 -36.67 19.34
C GLU A 94 4.83 -38.11 19.89
N PRO A 95 4.14 -38.47 20.99
CA PRO A 95 4.11 -39.85 21.46
C PRO A 95 3.24 -40.73 20.52
N PRO A 96 3.55 -42.04 20.40
CA PRO A 96 2.88 -42.92 19.46
C PRO A 96 1.40 -43.12 19.83
N ARG A 97 0.53 -43.02 18.82
CA ARG A 97 -0.92 -43.23 18.94
C ARG A 97 -1.25 -44.70 19.22
N PRO A 98 -2.14 -45.01 20.19
CA PRO A 98 -2.70 -46.34 20.33
C PRO A 98 -3.89 -46.54 19.38
N ALA A 99 -4.02 -47.78 18.92
CA ALA A 99 -5.03 -48.23 17.97
C ALA A 99 -6.39 -48.50 18.64
N GLY A 100 -7.45 -48.00 18.01
CA GLY A 100 -8.72 -48.68 17.72
C GLY A 100 -9.71 -49.03 18.85
N THR A 101 -10.96 -48.58 18.66
CA THR A 101 -12.26 -49.33 18.63
C THR A 101 -13.43 -48.48 19.22
N PRO A 102 -14.73 -48.84 19.07
CA PRO A 102 -15.65 -48.29 18.06
C PRO A 102 -16.93 -47.62 18.63
N GLU A 103 -17.74 -47.07 17.71
CA GLU A 103 -19.15 -46.59 17.72
C GLU A 103 -20.02 -46.80 18.98
N THR A 104 -20.89 -45.87 19.42
CA THR A 104 -22.20 -45.54 18.79
C THR A 104 -22.88 -44.32 19.48
N PRO A 105 -24.03 -43.79 18.98
CA PRO A 105 -24.51 -42.41 19.18
C PRO A 105 -25.60 -42.25 20.25
N GLU A 106 -25.84 -41.01 20.70
CA GLU A 106 -27.17 -40.61 21.21
C GLU A 106 -27.35 -39.08 21.28
N ALA A 107 -28.62 -38.67 21.22
CA ALA A 107 -29.11 -37.32 20.97
C ALA A 107 -29.72 -36.67 22.22
N SER A 108 -29.68 -35.33 22.31
CA SER A 108 -30.62 -34.41 22.99
C SER A 108 -29.99 -33.00 22.95
N GLY A 109 -30.61 -31.87 22.61
CA GLY A 109 -31.98 -31.42 22.83
C GLY A 109 -31.97 -30.35 23.94
N GLY A 110 -32.08 -29.06 23.61
CA GLY A 110 -32.31 -27.99 24.61
C GLY A 110 -32.00 -26.55 24.13
N PRO A 111 -32.93 -25.57 24.26
CA PRO A 111 -32.89 -24.29 23.54
C PRO A 111 -32.48 -23.09 24.41
N GLY A 112 -32.12 -21.97 23.75
CA GLY A 112 -32.32 -20.64 24.32
C GLY A 112 -31.19 -19.64 24.08
N ALA A 113 -31.43 -18.66 23.21
CA ALA A 113 -31.32 -17.23 23.53
C ALA A 113 -31.42 -16.41 22.23
N THR A 114 -32.59 -15.81 22.02
CA THR A 114 -32.87 -14.79 21.02
C THR A 114 -32.07 -13.52 21.30
N ALA A 115 -31.09 -13.22 20.46
CA ALA A 115 -30.55 -11.87 20.32
C ALA A 115 -31.25 -11.19 19.14
N ALA A 116 -31.78 -9.99 19.38
CA ALA A 116 -32.47 -9.19 18.38
C ALA A 116 -31.53 -8.85 17.20
N PRO A 117 -31.99 -8.92 15.94
CA PRO A 117 -31.20 -8.46 14.82
C PRO A 117 -31.13 -6.93 14.87
N GLY A 118 -29.93 -6.41 15.13
CA GLY A 118 -29.59 -5.05 14.77
C GLY A 118 -29.84 -4.88 13.27
N THR A 119 -30.61 -3.86 12.91
CA THR A 119 -30.86 -3.45 11.54
C THR A 119 -29.56 -3.36 10.75
N PRO A 120 -29.40 -4.06 9.60
CA PRO A 120 -28.23 -3.90 8.76
C PRO A 120 -28.18 -2.48 8.20
N ASP A 121 -27.00 -1.87 8.32
CA ASP A 121 -26.59 -0.67 7.58
C ASP A 121 -26.83 -0.90 6.08
N PRO A 122 -27.64 -0.06 5.39
CA PRO A 122 -27.98 -0.28 3.99
C PRO A 122 -26.84 0.06 2.99
N SER A 123 -25.59 0.21 3.45
CA SER A 123 -24.44 0.53 2.57
C SER A 123 -23.19 -0.34 2.78
N GLY A 124 -23.01 -0.94 3.97
CA GLY A 124 -21.88 -1.81 4.29
C GLY A 124 -22.11 -3.24 3.79
N GLY A 125 -21.43 -3.64 2.72
CA GLY A 125 -21.36 -5.06 2.36
C GLY A 125 -20.71 -5.86 3.51
N PRO A 126 -20.95 -7.18 3.59
CA PRO A 126 -20.32 -7.99 4.64
C PRO A 126 -18.79 -7.79 4.62
N ALA A 127 -18.21 -7.55 5.79
CA ALA A 127 -16.76 -7.45 5.94
C ALA A 127 -16.11 -8.76 5.47
N ILE A 128 -15.15 -8.65 4.55
CA ILE A 128 -14.38 -9.80 4.08
C ILE A 128 -13.28 -10.09 5.13
N PRO A 129 -13.20 -11.30 5.68
CA PRO A 129 -12.18 -11.64 6.68
C PRO A 129 -10.76 -11.64 6.11
N GLY A 130 -9.80 -11.16 6.91
CA GLY A 130 -8.36 -11.25 6.64
C GLY A 130 -7.71 -9.93 6.22
N THR A 131 -6.38 -9.90 6.28
CA THR A 131 -5.56 -8.76 5.86
C THR A 131 -5.61 -8.61 4.34
N PRO A 132 -5.91 -7.42 3.79
CA PRO A 132 -6.01 -7.24 2.35
C PRO A 132 -4.67 -7.50 1.65
N VAL A 133 -4.75 -8.09 0.45
CA VAL A 133 -3.63 -8.20 -0.48
C VAL A 133 -3.82 -7.15 -1.58
N ILE A 134 -2.88 -6.23 -1.70
CA ILE A 134 -2.94 -5.10 -2.61
C ILE A 134 -2.01 -5.41 -3.79
N VAL A 135 -2.56 -5.51 -4.99
CA VAL A 135 -1.80 -5.58 -6.23
C VAL A 135 -1.39 -4.16 -6.59
N SER A 136 -0.13 -3.82 -6.35
CA SER A 136 0.45 -2.50 -6.63
C SER A 136 1.20 -2.58 -7.96
N PRO A 137 0.84 -1.79 -8.99
CA PRO A 137 1.60 -1.74 -10.23
C PRO A 137 3.05 -1.37 -9.97
N HIS A 138 3.29 -0.26 -9.26
CA HIS A 138 4.62 0.22 -8.91
C HIS A 138 4.80 0.33 -7.39
N PRO A 139 6.06 0.35 -6.91
CA PRO A 139 6.36 0.80 -5.57
C PRO A 139 5.93 2.28 -5.42
N ASP A 140 5.07 2.54 -4.44
CA ASP A 140 4.30 3.79 -4.16
C ASP A 140 2.78 3.73 -4.37
N ASP A 141 2.27 3.01 -5.38
CA ASP A 141 0.87 3.08 -5.78
C ASP A 141 -0.11 2.65 -4.68
N ALA A 142 0.18 1.52 -4.01
CA ALA A 142 -0.62 1.02 -2.90
C ALA A 142 -0.67 2.03 -1.74
N ALA A 143 0.48 2.61 -1.37
CA ALA A 143 0.56 3.61 -0.31
C ALA A 143 -0.18 4.92 -0.70
N LEU A 144 -0.11 5.32 -1.96
CA LEU A 144 -0.82 6.47 -2.52
C LEU A 144 -2.35 6.26 -2.46
N ALA A 145 -2.83 5.12 -2.94
CA ALA A 145 -4.26 4.86 -3.06
C ALA A 145 -4.94 4.47 -1.73
N VAL A 146 -4.34 3.53 -1.00
CA VAL A 146 -4.96 2.84 0.15
C VAL A 146 -4.11 2.83 1.42
N GLY A 147 -3.06 3.66 1.50
CA GLY A 147 -2.15 3.68 2.64
C GLY A 147 -2.83 3.96 4.00
N GLY A 148 -3.91 4.73 4.03
CA GLY A 148 -4.67 4.97 5.25
C GLY A 148 -5.41 3.72 5.72
N THR A 149 -6.06 3.00 4.80
CA THR A 149 -6.70 1.71 5.06
C THR A 149 -5.68 0.70 5.57
N VAL A 150 -4.51 0.62 4.93
CA VAL A 150 -3.43 -0.30 5.29
C VAL A 150 -2.85 0.03 6.66
N ALA A 151 -2.61 1.32 6.97
CA ALA A 151 -2.13 1.73 8.29
C ALA A 151 -3.07 1.34 9.44
N ARG A 152 -4.37 1.19 9.16
CA ARG A 152 -5.38 0.78 10.15
C ARG A 152 -5.55 -0.73 10.24
N GLU A 153 -5.58 -1.42 9.09
CA GLU A 153 -6.03 -2.81 8.98
C GLU A 153 -4.87 -3.80 8.75
N GLY A 154 -3.66 -3.28 8.53
CA GLY A 154 -2.57 -4.02 7.92
C GLY A 154 -2.80 -4.21 6.41
N GLY A 155 -1.80 -4.76 5.72
CA GLY A 155 -1.88 -5.05 4.31
C GLY A 155 -0.62 -5.73 3.82
N ARG A 156 -0.73 -6.43 2.69
CA ARG A 156 0.41 -6.95 1.95
C ARG A 156 0.43 -6.36 0.55
N PHE A 157 1.51 -5.67 0.21
CA PHE A 157 1.73 -5.11 -1.12
C PHE A 157 2.40 -6.14 -2.01
N LEU A 158 1.87 -6.32 -3.21
CA LEU A 158 2.48 -7.07 -4.29
C LEU A 158 2.90 -6.06 -5.36
N ASP A 159 4.16 -5.63 -5.32
CA ASP A 159 4.70 -4.64 -6.26
C ASP A 159 5.11 -5.35 -7.54
N VAL A 160 4.21 -5.30 -8.53
CA VAL A 160 4.29 -6.08 -9.76
C VAL A 160 5.49 -5.63 -10.58
N PHE A 161 5.52 -4.36 -10.97
CA PHE A 161 6.56 -3.77 -11.81
C PHE A 161 7.65 -3.11 -10.97
N SER A 162 8.29 -3.91 -10.11
CA SER A 162 9.31 -3.45 -9.15
C SER A 162 10.73 -3.32 -9.74
N GLU A 163 10.93 -3.66 -11.02
CA GLU A 163 12.14 -3.26 -11.75
C GLU A 163 11.90 -1.95 -12.50
N GLU A 164 12.07 -0.84 -11.77
CA GLU A 164 11.89 0.52 -12.30
C GLU A 164 13.20 1.32 -12.17
N THR A 165 13.49 2.14 -13.19
CA THR A 165 14.55 3.17 -13.12
C THR A 165 14.05 4.58 -13.38
N TRP A 166 12.76 4.74 -13.66
CA TRP A 166 12.15 6.04 -13.86
C TRP A 166 12.15 6.84 -12.55
N THR A 167 12.31 8.16 -12.67
CA THR A 167 12.23 9.06 -11.52
C THR A 167 11.95 10.49 -11.99
N LYS A 168 11.29 11.27 -11.14
CA LYS A 168 11.07 12.71 -11.36
C LYS A 168 12.25 13.57 -10.94
N ASP A 169 13.27 12.99 -10.28
CA ASP A 169 14.42 13.72 -9.78
C ASP A 169 15.59 13.69 -10.79
N PRO A 170 15.99 14.85 -11.35
CA PRO A 170 17.08 14.91 -12.33
C PRO A 170 18.43 14.43 -11.79
N TYR A 171 18.67 14.53 -10.47
CA TYR A 171 19.92 14.05 -9.87
C TYR A 171 20.03 12.53 -10.00
N TYR A 172 18.92 11.80 -9.90
CA TYR A 172 18.91 10.35 -10.00
C TYR A 172 18.61 9.82 -11.41
N ALA A 173 17.97 10.62 -12.28
CA ALA A 173 17.64 10.21 -13.64
C ALA A 173 18.84 9.69 -14.45
N GLU A 174 20.04 10.23 -14.23
CA GLU A 174 21.29 9.79 -14.90
C GLU A 174 22.00 8.62 -14.18
N ARG A 175 21.39 8.06 -13.13
CA ARG A 175 21.98 7.06 -12.22
C ARG A 175 21.06 5.85 -12.03
N PRO A 176 20.68 5.12 -13.08
CA PRO A 176 19.59 4.12 -13.05
C PRO A 176 19.76 3.03 -11.98
N ALA A 177 20.98 2.52 -11.79
CA ALA A 177 21.25 1.52 -10.74
C ALA A 177 21.02 2.07 -9.32
N GLN A 178 21.38 3.34 -9.09
CA GLN A 178 21.13 4.01 -7.82
C GLN A 178 19.64 4.34 -7.66
N THR A 179 18.96 4.80 -8.72
CA THR A 179 17.52 5.06 -8.73
C THR A 179 16.74 3.82 -8.33
N ARG A 180 16.97 2.68 -9.01
CA ARG A 180 16.33 1.41 -8.68
C ARG A 180 16.53 1.04 -7.21
N ARG A 181 17.77 1.11 -6.71
CA ARG A 181 18.06 0.82 -5.29
C ARG A 181 17.29 1.73 -4.35
N LEU A 182 17.20 3.02 -4.68
CA LEU A 182 16.48 4.00 -3.86
C LEU A 182 14.98 3.75 -3.87
N LEU A 183 14.35 3.49 -5.02
CA LEU A 183 12.92 3.19 -5.10
C LEU A 183 12.51 2.03 -4.19
N LEU A 184 13.27 0.93 -4.22
CA LEU A 184 13.02 -0.21 -3.34
C LEU A 184 13.23 0.11 -1.85
N ALA A 185 14.21 0.97 -1.54
CA ALA A 185 14.46 1.41 -0.18
C ALA A 185 13.40 2.41 0.32
N GLU A 186 12.86 3.27 -0.55
CA GLU A 186 11.73 4.15 -0.26
C GLU A 186 10.49 3.35 0.09
N GLU A 187 10.18 2.32 -0.72
CA GLU A 187 9.07 1.39 -0.48
C GLU A 187 9.22 0.66 0.86
N THR A 188 10.42 0.16 1.15
CA THR A 188 10.70 -0.49 2.44
C THR A 188 10.42 0.43 3.62
N VAL A 189 10.79 1.71 3.53
CA VAL A 189 10.50 2.70 4.57
C VAL A 189 9.00 3.00 4.65
N ALA A 190 8.34 3.22 3.52
CA ALA A 190 6.92 3.52 3.46
C ALA A 190 6.08 2.36 4.03
N ALA A 191 6.32 1.13 3.58
CA ALA A 191 5.67 -0.06 4.10
C ALA A 191 5.86 -0.22 5.61
N ARG A 192 7.06 0.08 6.11
CA ARG A 192 7.32 0.08 7.55
C ARG A 192 6.50 1.14 8.30
N VAL A 193 6.36 2.35 7.76
CA VAL A 193 5.50 3.39 8.35
C VAL A 193 4.04 2.94 8.39
N LEU A 194 3.59 2.21 7.36
CA LEU A 194 2.22 1.70 7.23
C LEU A 194 1.98 0.39 7.99
N GLY A 195 3.01 -0.28 8.48
CA GLY A 195 2.89 -1.64 9.03
C GLY A 195 2.51 -2.68 7.96
N ALA A 196 2.88 -2.46 6.70
CA ALA A 196 2.61 -3.34 5.58
C ALA A 196 3.73 -4.36 5.35
N GLU A 197 3.36 -5.52 4.85
CA GLU A 197 4.28 -6.47 4.22
C GLU A 197 4.45 -6.13 2.74
N VAL A 198 5.64 -6.38 2.17
CA VAL A 198 5.92 -6.11 0.75
C VAL A 198 6.50 -7.35 0.09
N GLU A 199 5.99 -7.67 -1.10
CA GLU A 199 6.56 -8.66 -2.00
C GLU A 199 6.82 -8.03 -3.37
N LEU A 200 8.10 -7.97 -3.76
CA LEU A 200 8.53 -7.46 -5.05
C LEU A 200 8.47 -8.58 -6.08
N LEU A 201 7.70 -8.43 -7.16
CA LEU A 201 7.52 -9.48 -8.17
C LEU A 201 8.52 -9.42 -9.33
N GLY A 202 9.25 -8.32 -9.49
CA GLY A 202 10.37 -8.21 -10.41
C GLY A 202 10.01 -8.08 -11.89
N PHE A 203 8.79 -7.63 -12.24
CA PHE A 203 8.50 -7.25 -13.62
C PHE A 203 9.10 -5.88 -13.95
N THR A 204 9.51 -5.69 -15.21
CA THR A 204 10.11 -4.44 -15.70
C THR A 204 9.05 -3.38 -15.97
N ASP A 205 9.22 -2.19 -15.41
CA ASP A 205 8.38 -1.02 -15.62
C ASP A 205 8.25 -0.61 -17.09
N ALA A 206 7.09 -0.06 -17.47
CA ALA A 206 6.78 0.35 -18.83
C ALA A 206 7.77 1.35 -19.43
N ALA A 207 8.33 2.28 -18.65
CA ALA A 207 9.32 3.23 -19.15
C ALA A 207 10.60 2.53 -19.64
N ASP A 208 10.92 1.37 -19.07
CA ASP A 208 12.10 0.58 -19.39
C ASP A 208 11.83 -0.53 -20.44
N ARG A 209 10.56 -0.80 -20.79
CA ARG A 209 10.19 -1.73 -21.86
C ARG A 209 10.24 -1.05 -23.23
N GLU A 210 10.92 -1.68 -24.20
CA GLU A 210 11.15 -1.12 -25.55
C GLU A 210 9.85 -0.71 -26.28
N LEU A 211 8.80 -1.52 -26.16
CA LEU A 211 7.49 -1.24 -26.77
C LEU A 211 6.81 0.02 -26.20
N ARG A 212 7.11 0.36 -24.94
CA ARG A 212 6.37 1.30 -24.09
C ARG A 212 7.15 2.55 -23.70
N ARG A 213 8.46 2.61 -23.96
CA ARG A 213 9.36 3.72 -23.60
C ARG A 213 8.76 5.12 -23.86
N ASP A 214 8.07 5.29 -24.98
CA ASP A 214 7.45 6.57 -25.36
C ASP A 214 5.90 6.56 -25.31
N ARG A 215 5.29 5.45 -24.86
CA ARG A 215 3.83 5.19 -24.89
C ARG A 215 3.34 4.34 -23.70
N PHE A 216 3.70 4.76 -22.49
CA PHE A 216 3.28 4.09 -21.25
C PHE A 216 1.87 4.52 -20.75
N PHE A 217 1.18 5.41 -21.48
CA PHE A 217 -0.24 5.69 -21.29
C PHE A 217 -1.06 5.17 -22.47
N ALA A 218 -2.17 4.49 -22.20
CA ALA A 218 -3.08 3.99 -23.22
C ALA A 218 -4.07 5.07 -23.67
N ASP A 219 -4.32 5.15 -24.98
CA ASP A 219 -5.35 6.02 -25.55
C ASP A 219 -6.78 5.60 -25.14
N LYS A 220 -6.97 4.30 -24.87
CA LYS A 220 -8.24 3.69 -24.47
C LYS A 220 -8.05 2.75 -23.27
N PRO A 221 -8.00 3.28 -22.03
CA PRO A 221 -7.71 2.48 -20.84
C PRO A 221 -8.79 1.45 -20.44
N TRP A 222 -9.92 1.39 -21.16
CA TRP A 222 -11.06 0.51 -20.88
C TRP A 222 -11.22 -0.64 -21.90
N SER A 223 -10.26 -0.85 -22.79
CA SER A 223 -10.23 -2.02 -23.69
C SER A 223 -9.26 -3.09 -23.19
N ASP A 224 -9.39 -4.32 -23.70
CA ASP A 224 -8.44 -5.44 -23.58
C ASP A 224 -7.10 -5.19 -24.31
N GLY A 225 -6.74 -3.92 -24.51
CA GLY A 225 -5.60 -3.48 -25.32
C GLY A 225 -4.27 -4.00 -24.78
N PHE A 226 -4.10 -4.03 -23.46
CA PHE A 226 -2.86 -4.52 -22.86
C PHE A 226 -2.62 -6.00 -23.17
N ALA A 227 -3.59 -6.88 -22.86
CA ALA A 227 -3.47 -8.31 -23.11
C ALA A 227 -3.24 -8.66 -24.59
N ARG A 228 -3.64 -7.77 -25.51
CA ARG A 228 -3.41 -7.92 -26.96
C ARG A 228 -2.05 -7.37 -27.42
N GLU A 229 -1.57 -6.31 -26.78
CA GLU A 229 -0.32 -5.63 -27.15
C GLU A 229 0.92 -6.27 -26.51
N GLU A 230 0.79 -6.82 -25.29
CA GLU A 230 1.87 -7.51 -24.55
C GLU A 230 1.35 -8.85 -23.98
N PRO A 231 0.95 -9.82 -24.82
CA PRO A 231 0.30 -11.06 -24.37
C PRO A 231 1.18 -11.92 -23.46
N GLU A 232 2.48 -12.04 -23.75
CA GLU A 232 3.40 -12.85 -22.94
C GLU A 232 3.59 -12.25 -21.54
N LEU A 233 3.66 -10.92 -21.43
CA LEU A 233 3.74 -10.23 -20.15
C LEU A 233 2.43 -10.38 -19.37
N PHE A 234 1.29 -10.25 -20.05
CA PHE A 234 -0.01 -10.48 -19.44
C PHE A 234 -0.15 -11.87 -18.84
N GLU A 235 0.24 -12.90 -19.59
CA GLU A 235 0.25 -14.30 -19.11
C GLU A 235 1.16 -14.45 -17.90
N ALA A 236 2.40 -13.96 -17.99
CA ALA A 236 3.38 -14.06 -16.89
C ALA A 236 2.92 -13.36 -15.60
N VAL A 237 2.36 -12.14 -15.70
CA VAL A 237 1.81 -11.40 -14.56
C VAL A 237 0.61 -12.16 -13.96
N THR A 238 -0.30 -12.64 -14.81
CA THR A 238 -1.49 -13.40 -14.36
C THR A 238 -1.10 -14.68 -13.64
N GLU A 239 -0.15 -15.44 -14.18
CA GLU A 239 0.37 -16.67 -13.58
C GLU A 239 1.07 -16.40 -12.25
N ARG A 240 1.87 -15.33 -12.17
CA ARG A 240 2.57 -14.95 -10.93
C ARG A 240 1.60 -14.52 -9.83
N LEU A 241 0.55 -13.77 -10.16
CA LEU A 241 -0.45 -13.31 -9.20
C LEU A 241 -1.38 -14.43 -8.71
N ALA A 242 -1.69 -15.42 -9.56
CA ALA A 242 -2.66 -16.48 -9.24
C ALA A 242 -2.45 -17.18 -7.88
N PRO A 243 -1.25 -17.67 -7.52
CA PRO A 243 -1.02 -18.27 -6.20
C PRO A 243 -1.00 -17.25 -5.06
N LEU A 244 -0.59 -16.00 -5.31
CA LEU A 244 -0.45 -14.96 -4.29
C LEU A 244 -1.81 -14.39 -3.84
N LEU A 245 -2.80 -14.43 -4.73
CA LEU A 245 -4.17 -13.96 -4.52
C LEU A 245 -5.15 -15.07 -4.10
N ALA A 246 -4.66 -16.32 -4.01
CA ALA A 246 -5.44 -17.43 -3.48
C ALA A 246 -5.80 -17.22 -2.00
N GLY A 247 -6.83 -17.91 -1.50
CA GLY A 247 -7.25 -17.83 -0.08
C GLY A 247 -8.60 -17.15 0.10
N THR A 248 -8.78 -16.37 1.18
CA THR A 248 -10.05 -15.68 1.51
C THR A 248 -9.92 -14.18 1.79
N ALA A 249 -8.70 -13.63 1.81
CA ALA A 249 -8.42 -12.22 2.06
C ALA A 249 -9.01 -11.26 0.99
N PRO A 250 -9.37 -10.02 1.32
CA PRO A 250 -9.72 -9.03 0.29
C PRO A 250 -8.57 -8.85 -0.72
N VAL A 251 -8.92 -8.64 -1.99
CA VAL A 251 -7.94 -8.33 -3.06
C VAL A 251 -8.21 -6.92 -3.57
N TYR A 252 -7.24 -6.03 -3.43
CA TYR A 252 -7.33 -4.65 -3.93
C TYR A 252 -6.44 -4.50 -5.17
N ALA A 253 -7.02 -4.09 -6.28
CA ALA A 253 -6.32 -3.91 -7.56
C ALA A 253 -6.55 -2.48 -8.09
N PRO A 254 -5.70 -1.95 -8.98
CA PRO A 254 -5.91 -0.62 -9.56
C PRO A 254 -7.22 -0.57 -10.37
N LEU A 255 -7.94 0.55 -10.28
CA LEU A 255 -9.04 0.84 -11.20
C LEU A 255 -8.53 1.17 -12.61
N GLY A 256 -7.30 1.70 -12.70
CA GLY A 256 -6.65 2.14 -13.94
C GLY A 256 -6.94 3.60 -14.28
N VAL A 257 -7.18 4.45 -13.28
CA VAL A 257 -7.33 5.90 -13.47
C VAL A 257 -6.03 6.47 -14.05
N GLY A 258 -6.15 7.37 -15.04
CA GLY A 258 -5.00 7.92 -15.77
C GLY A 258 -4.49 7.04 -16.90
N GLY A 259 -4.84 5.75 -16.93
CA GLY A 259 -4.58 4.87 -18.07
C GLY A 259 -3.13 4.46 -18.26
N HIS A 260 -2.33 4.44 -17.18
CA HIS A 260 -0.98 3.89 -17.24
C HIS A 260 -1.02 2.39 -17.56
N VAL A 261 -0.25 1.93 -18.55
CA VAL A 261 -0.35 0.56 -19.09
C VAL A 261 -0.11 -0.52 -18.03
N ASP A 262 0.78 -0.28 -17.07
CA ASP A 262 1.06 -1.22 -15.97
C ASP A 262 -0.08 -1.33 -14.96
N HIS A 263 -0.81 -0.24 -14.72
CA HIS A 263 -2.04 -0.29 -13.90
C HIS A 263 -3.11 -1.11 -14.61
N LEU A 264 -3.25 -0.92 -15.92
CA LEU A 264 -4.18 -1.70 -16.74
C LEU A 264 -3.79 -3.19 -16.77
N ALA A 265 -2.50 -3.49 -16.88
CA ALA A 265 -1.98 -4.85 -16.82
C ALA A 265 -2.37 -5.56 -15.53
N CYS A 266 -2.12 -4.93 -14.38
CA CYS A 266 -2.49 -5.47 -13.07
C CYS A 266 -4.01 -5.66 -12.94
N ARG A 267 -4.79 -4.65 -13.33
CA ARG A 267 -6.26 -4.73 -13.31
C ARG A 267 -6.77 -5.89 -14.15
N ASP A 268 -6.32 -5.98 -15.40
CA ASP A 268 -6.81 -6.96 -16.37
C ASP A 268 -6.40 -8.37 -15.96
N ALA A 269 -5.20 -8.56 -15.40
CA ALA A 269 -4.75 -9.84 -14.85
C ALA A 269 -5.65 -10.32 -13.70
N VAL A 270 -5.95 -9.42 -12.74
CA VAL A 270 -6.84 -9.74 -11.61
C VAL A 270 -8.28 -10.01 -12.08
N VAL A 271 -8.76 -9.27 -13.08
CA VAL A 271 -10.06 -9.54 -13.71
C VAL A 271 -10.07 -10.91 -14.38
N ALA A 272 -9.01 -11.30 -15.10
CA ALA A 272 -8.92 -12.63 -15.70
C ALA A 272 -8.94 -13.75 -14.66
N LEU A 273 -8.27 -13.56 -13.52
CA LEU A 273 -8.33 -14.50 -12.40
C LEU A 273 -9.74 -14.60 -11.81
N ALA A 274 -10.48 -13.48 -11.72
CA ALA A 274 -11.86 -13.49 -11.23
C ALA A 274 -12.79 -14.24 -12.20
N ARG A 275 -12.68 -13.94 -13.50
CA ARG A 275 -13.49 -14.57 -14.55
C ARG A 275 -13.28 -16.08 -14.64
N THR A 276 -12.06 -16.54 -14.38
CA THR A 276 -11.70 -17.96 -14.40
C THR A 276 -11.97 -18.67 -13.07
N GLY A 277 -12.57 -17.98 -12.08
CA GLY A 277 -12.90 -18.52 -10.77
C GLY A 277 -11.68 -18.80 -9.88
N ARG A 278 -10.50 -18.28 -10.24
CA ARG A 278 -9.27 -18.40 -9.44
C ARG A 278 -9.26 -17.45 -8.25
N ILE A 279 -9.98 -16.34 -8.35
CA ILE A 279 -10.35 -15.49 -7.21
C ILE A 279 -11.87 -15.32 -7.18
N ASP A 280 -12.44 -15.21 -5.98
CA ASP A 280 -13.85 -14.88 -5.80
C ASP A 280 -14.08 -13.39 -6.13
N PRO A 281 -14.94 -13.06 -7.12
CA PRO A 281 -15.28 -11.68 -7.44
C PRO A 281 -15.80 -10.87 -6.24
N GLY A 282 -16.47 -11.52 -5.28
CA GLY A 282 -16.96 -10.88 -4.06
C GLY A 282 -15.85 -10.29 -3.19
N ARG A 283 -14.62 -10.78 -3.32
CA ARG A 283 -13.42 -10.31 -2.61
C ARG A 283 -12.63 -9.22 -3.33
N LEU A 284 -12.93 -9.00 -4.61
CA LEU A 284 -12.21 -8.04 -5.44
C LEU A 284 -12.75 -6.62 -5.20
N ARG A 285 -11.82 -5.70 -4.97
CA ARG A 285 -12.07 -4.25 -4.99
C ARG A 285 -11.07 -3.58 -5.92
N PHE A 286 -11.51 -2.54 -6.61
CA PHE A 286 -10.63 -1.67 -7.39
C PHE A 286 -10.38 -0.40 -6.59
N TYR A 287 -9.12 0.00 -6.36
CA TYR A 287 -8.82 1.24 -5.65
C TYR A 287 -8.72 2.43 -6.59
N GLU A 288 -8.96 3.63 -6.05
CA GLU A 288 -8.77 4.89 -6.78
C GLU A 288 -7.28 5.18 -6.97
N ASP A 289 -6.77 5.11 -8.21
CA ASP A 289 -5.35 5.36 -8.48
C ASP A 289 -4.98 6.83 -8.20
N GLN A 290 -4.23 7.06 -7.13
CA GLN A 290 -3.63 8.35 -6.82
C GLN A 290 -2.16 8.35 -7.23
N PRO A 291 -1.60 9.48 -7.72
CA PRO A 291 -2.23 10.80 -7.80
C PRO A 291 -3.03 11.03 -9.08
N TYR A 292 -3.21 10.03 -9.95
CA TYR A 292 -3.91 10.18 -11.23
C TYR A 292 -5.33 10.73 -11.07
N SER A 293 -6.04 10.32 -10.03
CA SER A 293 -7.40 10.82 -9.74
C SER A 293 -7.48 12.30 -9.36
N LEU A 294 -6.35 12.95 -9.06
CA LEU A 294 -6.28 14.41 -8.89
C LEU A 294 -6.39 15.17 -10.22
N PHE A 295 -6.21 14.47 -11.35
CA PHE A 295 -6.16 15.05 -12.69
C PHE A 295 -7.13 14.37 -13.67
N SER A 296 -7.71 13.23 -13.29
CA SER A 296 -8.65 12.43 -14.07
C SER A 296 -9.78 11.94 -13.17
N SER A 297 -11.01 11.80 -13.68
CA SER A 297 -12.14 11.34 -12.85
C SER A 297 -12.13 9.83 -12.71
N ALA A 298 -12.00 9.36 -11.47
CA ALA A 298 -12.11 7.95 -11.14
C ALA A 298 -13.54 7.41 -11.36
N GLU A 299 -14.56 8.25 -11.16
CA GLU A 299 -15.95 7.91 -11.44
C GLU A 299 -16.21 7.69 -12.93
N GLU A 300 -15.61 8.49 -13.82
CA GLU A 300 -15.61 8.21 -15.27
C GLU A 300 -14.96 6.86 -15.56
N THR A 301 -13.76 6.62 -15.02
CA THR A 301 -13.03 5.38 -15.23
C THR A 301 -13.87 4.18 -14.81
N ALA A 302 -14.47 4.21 -13.61
CA ALA A 302 -15.36 3.16 -13.13
C ALA A 302 -16.60 3.00 -14.02
N ARG A 303 -17.24 4.10 -14.43
CA ARG A 303 -18.41 4.07 -15.32
C ARG A 303 -18.10 3.42 -16.67
N ARG A 304 -16.92 3.68 -17.25
CA ARG A 304 -16.50 3.07 -18.52
C ARG A 304 -16.07 1.62 -18.37
N LEU A 305 -15.48 1.28 -17.24
CA LEU A 305 -15.04 -0.08 -16.94
C LEU A 305 -16.23 -1.02 -16.68
N GLY A 306 -17.30 -0.53 -16.05
CA GLY A 306 -18.50 -1.32 -15.70
C GLY A 306 -19.05 -2.20 -16.83
N PRO A 307 -19.39 -1.65 -18.02
CA PRO A 307 -19.88 -2.45 -19.14
C PRO A 307 -18.91 -3.54 -19.61
N TRP A 308 -17.61 -3.30 -19.54
CA TRP A 308 -16.61 -4.30 -19.90
C TRP A 308 -16.56 -5.43 -18.87
N LEU A 309 -16.66 -5.11 -17.57
CA LEU A 309 -16.76 -6.11 -16.50
C LEU A 309 -18.04 -6.96 -16.64
N GLU A 310 -19.18 -6.33 -16.96
CA GLU A 310 -20.44 -7.01 -17.24
C GLU A 310 -20.33 -8.00 -18.42
N LEU A 311 -19.74 -7.57 -19.53
CA LEU A 311 -19.46 -8.45 -20.67
C LEU A 311 -18.49 -9.58 -20.33
N ALA A 312 -17.58 -9.35 -19.39
CA ALA A 312 -16.69 -10.35 -18.85
C ALA A 312 -17.37 -11.37 -17.91
N GLY A 313 -18.66 -11.20 -17.60
CA GLY A 313 -19.41 -12.04 -16.67
C GLY A 313 -19.20 -11.65 -15.20
N LEU A 314 -18.68 -10.44 -14.96
CA LEU A 314 -18.55 -9.84 -13.63
C LEU A 314 -19.68 -8.83 -13.41
N GLY A 315 -19.95 -8.47 -12.16
CA GLY A 315 -21.00 -7.49 -11.83
C GLY A 315 -20.60 -6.04 -12.11
N PRO A 316 -21.57 -5.09 -12.05
CA PRO A 316 -21.28 -3.67 -12.13
C PRO A 316 -20.47 -3.19 -10.92
N LEU A 317 -19.86 -2.00 -11.04
CA LEU A 317 -19.06 -1.39 -9.98
C LEU A 317 -19.90 -0.45 -9.09
N ASP A 318 -19.78 -0.62 -7.78
CA ASP A 318 -20.31 0.29 -6.78
C ASP A 318 -19.18 0.99 -6.02
N PRO A 319 -19.22 2.33 -5.86
CA PRO A 319 -18.24 3.02 -5.04
C PRO A 319 -18.43 2.66 -3.56
N GLU A 320 -17.31 2.43 -2.88
CA GLU A 320 -17.20 2.16 -1.45
C GLU A 320 -16.20 3.17 -0.86
N LEU A 321 -16.66 4.04 0.04
CA LEU A 321 -15.78 4.92 0.80
C LEU A 321 -15.31 4.19 2.05
N ARG A 322 -13.99 4.03 2.20
CA ARG A 322 -13.33 3.48 3.38
C ARG A 322 -12.95 4.63 4.32
N PRO A 323 -13.60 4.79 5.47
CA PRO A 323 -13.21 5.84 6.42
C PRO A 323 -11.78 5.60 6.93
N VAL A 324 -11.01 6.65 7.16
CA VAL A 324 -9.64 6.62 7.68
C VAL A 324 -9.55 7.58 8.87
N ASP A 325 -9.11 7.07 10.02
CA ASP A 325 -8.93 7.88 11.22
C ASP A 325 -7.72 8.82 11.14
N GLY A 326 -7.60 9.74 12.09
CA GLY A 326 -6.55 10.76 12.07
C GLY A 326 -5.13 10.21 12.19
N THR A 327 -4.95 9.06 12.85
CA THR A 327 -3.64 8.42 13.04
C THR A 327 -3.22 7.73 11.75
N ALA A 328 -4.14 6.96 11.15
CA ALA A 328 -3.92 6.30 9.88
C ALA A 328 -3.71 7.29 8.72
N ALA A 329 -4.46 8.39 8.69
CA ALA A 329 -4.27 9.46 7.71
C ALA A 329 -2.90 10.16 7.87
N LEU A 330 -2.42 10.31 9.11
CA LEU A 330 -1.07 10.82 9.36
C LEU A 330 -0.01 9.81 8.90
N ALA A 331 -0.19 8.52 9.19
CA ALA A 331 0.73 7.46 8.78
C ALA A 331 0.87 7.39 7.26
N LYS A 332 -0.26 7.43 6.52
CA LYS A 332 -0.26 7.58 5.06
C LYS A 332 0.62 8.75 4.62
N ARG A 333 0.40 9.93 5.19
CA ARG A 333 1.16 11.13 4.82
C ARG A 333 2.66 11.03 5.14
N GLU A 334 3.05 10.38 6.23
CA GLU A 334 4.46 10.12 6.54
C GLU A 334 5.06 9.09 5.58
N ALA A 335 4.35 8.01 5.27
CA ALA A 335 4.79 7.01 4.30
C ALA A 335 5.02 7.63 2.92
N LEU A 336 4.10 8.50 2.48
CA LEU A 336 4.24 9.19 1.20
C LEU A 336 5.45 10.13 1.10
N LYS A 337 6.02 10.57 2.23
CA LYS A 337 7.26 11.37 2.23
C LYS A 337 8.50 10.52 1.96
N ALA A 338 8.43 9.21 2.18
CA ALA A 338 9.54 8.30 1.93
C ALA A 338 9.86 8.22 0.43
N TYR A 339 8.84 8.27 -0.43
CA TYR A 339 8.94 8.31 -1.89
C TYR A 339 9.46 9.65 -2.42
N ARG A 340 10.63 10.10 -1.99
CA ARG A 340 11.21 11.41 -2.31
C ARG A 340 11.47 11.60 -3.80
N ILE A 341 11.85 10.54 -4.49
CA ILE A 341 12.22 10.60 -5.91
C ILE A 341 11.01 10.36 -6.85
N GLN A 342 9.85 10.00 -6.28
CA GLN A 342 8.58 9.80 -7.01
C GLN A 342 7.48 10.80 -6.65
N VAL A 343 7.34 11.15 -5.37
CA VAL A 343 6.20 11.90 -4.84
C VAL A 343 6.64 13.25 -4.28
N ARG A 344 6.19 14.33 -4.92
CA ARG A 344 6.46 15.69 -4.45
C ARG A 344 5.58 16.05 -3.25
N ARG A 345 6.10 16.83 -2.31
CA ARG A 345 5.35 17.35 -1.14
C ARG A 345 4.01 18.00 -1.49
N GLY A 346 3.93 18.70 -2.62
CA GLY A 346 2.68 19.31 -3.09
C GLY A 346 1.60 18.29 -3.46
N ILE A 347 2.00 17.13 -3.99
CA ILE A 347 1.09 16.01 -4.30
C ILE A 347 0.57 15.38 -3.01
N ILE A 348 1.44 15.10 -2.03
CA ILE A 348 1.05 14.58 -0.71
C ILE A 348 -0.04 15.47 -0.07
N HIS A 349 0.12 16.80 -0.15
CA HIS A 349 -0.88 17.73 0.36
C HIS A 349 -2.21 17.69 -0.42
N ARG A 350 -2.17 17.53 -1.74
CA ARG A 350 -3.38 17.39 -2.57
C ARG A 350 -4.12 16.09 -2.28
N ILE A 351 -3.40 14.98 -2.13
CA ILE A 351 -3.94 13.69 -1.69
C ILE A 351 -4.65 13.86 -0.35
N GLY A 352 -3.99 14.42 0.66
CA GLY A 352 -4.62 14.61 1.97
C GLY A 352 -5.89 15.48 1.92
N ARG A 353 -5.95 16.50 1.05
CA ARG A 353 -7.18 17.29 0.86
C ARG A 353 -8.27 16.52 0.12
N HIS A 354 -7.89 15.68 -0.85
CA HIS A 354 -8.81 14.81 -1.57
C HIS A 354 -9.44 13.79 -0.62
N ASP A 355 -8.63 13.13 0.22
CA ASP A 355 -9.12 12.15 1.19
C ASP A 355 -10.07 12.81 2.22
N MET A 356 -9.82 14.06 2.63
CA MET A 356 -10.75 14.85 3.44
C MET A 356 -12.05 15.19 2.69
N HIS A 357 -11.96 15.49 1.39
CA HIS A 357 -13.13 15.76 0.57
C HIS A 357 -14.00 14.50 0.42
N LEU A 358 -13.39 13.34 0.19
CA LEU A 358 -14.09 12.05 0.17
C LEU A 358 -14.80 11.78 1.50
N ALA A 359 -14.15 12.04 2.64
CA ALA A 359 -14.78 11.88 3.94
C ALA A 359 -16.04 12.75 4.11
N SER A 360 -16.03 13.99 3.58
CA SER A 360 -17.19 14.88 3.63
C SER A 360 -18.40 14.40 2.80
N GLN A 361 -18.17 13.49 1.86
CA GLN A 361 -19.22 12.85 1.06
C GLN A 361 -19.79 11.59 1.73
N SER A 362 -19.10 11.05 2.76
CA SER A 362 -19.54 9.85 3.46
C SER A 362 -20.67 10.16 4.44
N SER A 363 -21.71 9.32 4.44
CA SER A 363 -22.78 9.35 5.44
C SER A 363 -22.32 8.84 6.81
N GLN A 364 -21.18 8.13 6.88
CA GLN A 364 -20.56 7.71 8.13
C GLN A 364 -19.82 8.89 8.75
N SER A 365 -20.54 9.64 9.60
CA SER A 365 -20.02 10.85 10.23
C SER A 365 -18.88 10.53 11.21
N GLY A 366 -17.76 11.26 11.09
CA GLY A 366 -16.74 11.34 12.14
C GLY A 366 -15.30 11.02 11.73
N SER A 367 -15.05 10.36 10.60
CA SER A 367 -13.66 10.15 10.14
C SER A 367 -13.11 11.39 9.44
N PRO A 368 -11.86 11.82 9.72
CA PRO A 368 -11.26 13.01 9.12
C PRO A 368 -10.84 12.82 7.67
N ALA A 369 -10.70 11.58 7.20
CA ALA A 369 -10.31 11.21 5.84
C ALA A 369 -11.06 9.96 5.39
N ALA A 370 -11.11 9.73 4.08
CA ALA A 370 -11.60 8.50 3.49
C ALA A 370 -10.84 8.19 2.20
N GLU A 371 -10.72 6.91 1.88
CA GLU A 371 -10.19 6.41 0.62
C GLU A 371 -11.32 5.74 -0.17
N ARG A 372 -11.21 5.70 -1.49
CA ARG A 372 -12.26 5.16 -2.34
C ARG A 372 -11.85 3.87 -3.02
N LEU A 373 -12.72 2.89 -2.90
CA LEU A 373 -12.68 1.61 -3.59
C LEU A 373 -13.94 1.46 -4.46
N TRP A 374 -13.93 0.52 -5.40
CA TRP A 374 -15.12 0.05 -6.10
C TRP A 374 -15.25 -1.45 -5.92
N ARG A 375 -16.45 -1.91 -5.55
CA ARG A 375 -16.77 -3.32 -5.42
C ARG A 375 -17.58 -3.81 -6.60
N LEU A 376 -17.40 -5.07 -6.97
CA LEU A 376 -18.33 -5.75 -7.87
C LEU A 376 -19.65 -6.00 -7.11
N ARG A 377 -20.78 -5.64 -7.72
CA ARG A 377 -22.10 -5.97 -7.21
C ARG A 377 -22.45 -7.40 -7.63
N GLY A 378 -22.77 -8.25 -6.65
CA GLY A 378 -23.16 -9.65 -6.88
C GLY A 378 -24.52 -9.82 -7.56
#